data_AF-A0A1T5AFQ0-F1
#
_entry.id   AF-A0A1T5AFQ0-F1
#
_cell.length_a   1.000
_cell.length_b   1.000
_cell.length_c   1.000
_cell.angle_alpha   90.00
_cell.angle_beta   90.00
_cell.angle_gamma   90.00
#
_symmetry.space_group_name_H-M   'P 1'
#
loop_
_entity.id
_entity.type
_entity.pdbx_description
1 polymer ?
#
loop_
_entity_poly.entity_id
_entity_poly.type
_entity_poly.pdbx_seq_one_letter_code
_entity_poly.pdbx_strand_id
1 'polypeptide(L)'
;MNEISPIYQNDFGIAFQWKQDKTQKTNKVQLIFRDIGLLLTPTEIQYFSKCINETLQSGKGNLCEDCKVKGECRSLLLNSPAHQITFAVSFQEVVEIKDLIKGTLFKLQLDSFFDEMGID
;
A
#
# COMPACT_ATOMS: atom_id res chain seq x y z
N MET A 1 18.07 4.37 -9.40
CA MET A 1 17.41 5.44 -8.59
C MET A 1 16.99 6.66 -9.43
N ASN A 2 17.62 6.98 -10.57
CA ASN A 2 17.24 8.16 -11.37
C ASN A 2 15.94 8.00 -12.18
N GLU A 3 15.42 6.79 -12.32
CA GLU A 3 14.25 6.46 -13.16
C GLU A 3 12.92 6.37 -12.40
N ILE A 4 12.93 6.70 -11.09
CA ILE A 4 11.72 6.67 -10.27
C ILE A 4 11.47 8.05 -9.64
N SER A 5 10.20 8.38 -9.48
CA SER A 5 9.71 9.50 -8.68
C SER A 5 9.11 8.94 -7.39
N PRO A 6 9.84 8.97 -6.26
CA PRO A 6 9.31 8.50 -4.99
C PRO A 6 8.08 9.30 -4.57
N ILE A 7 7.07 8.61 -4.03
CA ILE A 7 5.85 9.23 -3.49
C ILE A 7 5.90 9.18 -1.96
N TYR A 8 6.05 7.98 -1.41
CA TYR A 8 6.07 7.77 0.03
C TYR A 8 6.85 6.50 0.36
N GLN A 9 7.51 6.47 1.51
CA GLN A 9 8.18 5.29 2.03
C GLN A 9 8.07 5.25 3.54
N ASN A 10 8.04 4.04 4.08
CA ASN A 10 8.25 3.75 5.49
C ASN A 10 9.25 2.59 5.61
N ASP A 11 9.50 2.11 6.82
CA ASP A 11 10.49 1.04 7.06
C ASP A 11 10.09 -0.30 6.43
N PHE A 12 8.83 -0.44 5.99
CA PHE A 12 8.29 -1.68 5.43
C PHE A 12 8.21 -1.70 3.90
N GLY A 13 8.20 -0.54 3.26
CA GLY A 13 8.09 -0.46 1.81
C GLY A 13 8.18 0.94 1.22
N ILE A 14 8.03 1.01 -0.10
CA ILE A 14 8.10 2.23 -0.90
C ILE A 14 6.99 2.25 -1.96
N ALA A 15 6.44 3.43 -2.18
CA ALA A 15 5.57 3.75 -3.30
C ALA A 15 6.26 4.80 -4.19
N PHE A 16 6.26 4.56 -5.49
CA PHE A 16 6.85 5.47 -6.47
C PHE A 16 6.17 5.35 -7.83
N GLN A 17 6.34 6.37 -8.66
CA GLN A 17 6.01 6.31 -10.08
C GLN A 17 7.27 6.11 -10.90
N TRP A 18 7.18 5.32 -11.97
CA TRP A 18 8.25 5.27 -12.96
C TRP A 18 8.29 6.59 -13.73
N LYS A 19 9.47 7.17 -13.89
CA LYS A 19 9.67 8.29 -14.81
C LYS A 19 9.54 7.74 -16.23
N GLN A 20 8.38 7.92 -16.83
CA GLN A 20 8.14 7.53 -18.22
C GLN A 20 8.55 8.66 -19.17
N ASP A 21 8.93 8.30 -20.39
CA ASP A 21 9.08 9.25 -21.47
C ASP A 21 7.77 10.04 -21.65
N LYS A 22 7.88 11.32 -22.01
CA LYS A 22 6.81 12.33 -22.04
C LYS A 22 5.52 11.91 -22.79
N THR A 23 5.56 10.82 -23.55
CA THR A 23 4.48 10.29 -24.39
C THR A 23 3.57 9.28 -23.67
N GLN A 24 3.97 8.73 -22.53
CA GLN A 24 3.12 7.85 -21.72
C GLN A 24 3.13 8.37 -20.27
N LYS A 25 2.08 9.09 -19.86
CA LYS A 25 1.82 9.30 -18.43
C LYS A 25 0.92 8.16 -17.95
N THR A 26 1.48 7.04 -17.49
CA THR A 26 0.63 6.12 -16.71
C THR A 26 0.41 6.71 -15.33
N ASN A 27 -0.84 6.87 -14.91
CA ASN A 27 -1.18 7.23 -13.52
C ASN A 27 -1.00 6.03 -12.57
N LYS A 28 -0.06 5.12 -12.85
CA LYS A 28 0.17 3.92 -12.06
C LYS A 28 1.30 4.15 -11.07
N VAL A 29 1.08 3.72 -9.84
CA VAL A 29 2.06 3.72 -8.76
C VAL A 29 2.59 2.30 -8.59
N GLN A 30 3.90 2.17 -8.59
CA GLN A 30 4.59 0.97 -8.15
C GLN A 30 4.65 1.00 -6.62
N LEU A 31 3.95 0.06 -6.00
CA LEU A 31 4.03 -0.21 -4.58
C LEU A 31 4.94 -1.43 -4.38
N ILE A 32 5.92 -1.32 -3.50
CA ILE A 32 6.79 -2.42 -3.11
C ILE A 32 6.78 -2.52 -1.59
N PHE A 33 6.50 -3.71 -1.06
CA PHE A 33 6.64 -4.01 0.35
C PHE A 33 7.11 -5.46 0.50
N ARG A 34 8.06 -5.69 1.40
CA ARG A 34 8.85 -6.93 1.46
C ARG A 34 9.45 -7.33 0.10
N ASP A 35 8.98 -8.44 -0.45
CA ASP A 35 9.38 -9.11 -1.68
C ASP A 35 8.30 -9.03 -2.77
N ILE A 36 7.29 -8.19 -2.57
CA ILE A 36 6.11 -8.07 -3.44
C ILE A 36 6.08 -6.70 -4.12
N GLY A 37 5.86 -6.69 -5.42
CA GLY A 37 5.62 -5.49 -6.21
C GLY A 37 4.22 -5.49 -6.83
N LEU A 38 3.44 -4.44 -6.58
CA LEU A 38 2.13 -4.22 -7.18
C LEU A 38 2.15 -2.92 -7.99
N LEU A 39 1.78 -2.99 -9.28
CA LEU A 39 1.63 -1.82 -10.13
C LEU A 39 0.15 -1.44 -10.22
N LEU A 40 -0.24 -0.41 -9.46
CA LEU A 40 -1.64 -0.09 -9.17
C LEU A 40 -2.01 1.30 -9.66
N THR A 41 -3.26 1.46 -10.09
CA THR A 41 -3.92 2.78 -10.26
C THR A 41 -4.30 3.38 -8.91
N PRO A 42 -4.60 4.70 -8.81
CA PRO A 42 -5.00 5.31 -7.54
C PRO A 42 -6.29 4.70 -6.99
N THR A 43 -7.22 4.32 -7.86
CA THR A 43 -8.46 3.62 -7.49
C THR A 43 -8.17 2.24 -6.90
N GLU A 44 -7.23 1.49 -7.46
CA GLU A 44 -6.79 0.20 -6.90
C GLU A 44 -6.07 0.36 -5.55
N ILE A 45 -5.31 1.45 -5.35
CA ILE A 45 -4.70 1.77 -4.05
C ILE A 45 -5.78 2.11 -3.01
N GLN A 46 -6.81 2.88 -3.39
CA GLN A 46 -7.97 3.16 -2.53
C GLN A 46 -8.72 1.86 -2.17
N TYR A 47 -8.92 0.97 -3.14
CA TYR A 47 -9.49 -0.35 -2.90
C TYR A 47 -8.62 -1.16 -1.93
N PHE A 48 -7.30 -1.15 -2.12
CA PHE A 48 -6.39 -1.85 -1.21
C PHE A 48 -6.50 -1.32 0.23
N SER A 49 -6.60 0.00 0.40
CA SER A 49 -6.85 0.64 1.69
C SER A 49 -8.14 0.12 2.36
N LYS A 50 -9.19 -0.10 1.58
CA LYS A 50 -10.44 -0.72 2.07
C LYS A 50 -10.19 -2.15 2.55
N CYS A 51 -9.54 -3.00 1.75
CA CYS A 51 -9.20 -4.38 2.13
C CYS A 51 -8.37 -4.45 3.42
N ILE A 52 -7.42 -3.54 3.59
CA ILE A 52 -6.60 -3.43 4.81
C ILE A 52 -7.47 -3.10 6.03
N ASN A 53 -8.36 -2.12 5.91
CA ASN A 53 -9.25 -1.75 7.02
C ASN A 53 -10.21 -2.88 7.37
N GLU A 54 -10.77 -3.58 6.38
CA GLU A 54 -11.62 -4.77 6.58
C GLU A 54 -10.85 -5.89 7.30
N THR A 55 -9.61 -6.16 6.88
CA THR A 55 -8.73 -7.16 7.52
C THR A 55 -8.40 -6.81 8.96
N LEU A 56 -8.14 -5.53 9.27
CA LEU A 56 -7.90 -5.09 10.64
C LEU A 56 -9.17 -5.12 11.50
N GLN A 57 -10.34 -4.86 10.93
CA GLN A 57 -11.61 -4.91 11.65
C GLN A 57 -11.99 -6.36 11.99
N SER A 58 -11.83 -7.29 11.04
CA SER A 58 -12.07 -8.73 11.27
C SER A 58 -10.98 -9.38 12.15
N GLY A 59 -9.74 -8.90 12.05
CA GLY A 59 -8.58 -9.43 12.77
C GLY A 59 -8.54 -9.12 14.27
N LYS A 60 -9.34 -8.16 14.77
CA LYS A 60 -9.41 -7.83 16.21
C LYS A 60 -9.89 -8.99 17.10
N GLY A 61 -10.47 -10.04 16.53
CA GLY A 61 -10.87 -11.26 17.25
C GLY A 61 -9.99 -12.50 16.97
N ASN A 62 -9.01 -12.42 16.07
CA ASN A 62 -8.26 -13.59 15.55
C ASN A 62 -6.75 -13.53 15.84
N LEU A 63 -6.35 -12.86 16.92
CA LEU A 63 -5.05 -13.14 17.52
C LEU A 63 -5.18 -14.50 18.19
N CYS A 64 -4.65 -15.53 17.53
CA CYS A 64 -4.55 -16.91 18.01
C CYS A 64 -4.51 -16.97 19.55
N GLU A 65 -5.55 -17.53 20.19
CA GLU A 65 -5.66 -17.58 21.66
C GLU A 65 -4.42 -18.23 22.30
N ASP A 66 -3.80 -19.20 21.60
CA ASP A 66 -2.62 -19.95 22.04
C ASP A 66 -1.29 -19.49 21.38
N CYS A 67 -1.24 -18.33 20.75
CA CYS A 67 0.00 -17.87 20.09
C CYS A 67 1.09 -17.45 21.09
N LYS A 68 2.18 -18.23 21.12
CA LYS A 68 3.40 -17.89 21.87
C LYS A 68 4.17 -16.71 21.27
N VAL A 69 3.93 -16.36 20.01
CA VAL A 69 4.68 -15.35 19.23
C VAL A 69 3.84 -14.09 18.97
N LYS A 70 3.11 -13.62 20.00
CA LYS A 70 2.14 -12.51 19.96
C LYS A 70 2.54 -11.39 18.98
N GLY A 71 1.79 -11.24 17.88
CA GLY A 71 1.96 -10.14 16.92
C GLY A 71 2.76 -10.46 15.65
N GLU A 72 3.57 -11.52 15.63
CA GLU A 72 4.37 -11.93 14.46
C GLU A 72 3.72 -13.07 13.65
N CYS A 73 2.70 -13.73 14.20
CA CYS A 73 1.99 -14.80 13.51
C CYS A 73 1.28 -14.27 12.26
N ARG A 74 1.59 -14.85 11.08
CA ARG A 74 0.96 -14.53 9.80
C ARG A 74 -0.41 -15.20 9.63
N SER A 75 -1.31 -14.94 10.57
CA SER A 75 -2.65 -15.54 10.62
C SER A 75 -3.71 -14.75 9.86
N LEU A 76 -3.41 -13.52 9.43
CA LEU A 76 -4.36 -12.68 8.71
C LEU A 76 -4.23 -12.89 7.21
N LEU A 77 -5.36 -12.94 6.53
CA LEU A 77 -5.46 -12.99 5.08
C LEU A 77 -5.87 -11.62 4.55
N LEU A 78 -4.90 -10.89 4.02
CA LEU A 78 -5.11 -9.57 3.44
C LEU A 78 -5.39 -9.69 1.93
N ASN A 79 -6.61 -9.37 1.52
CA ASN A 79 -6.96 -9.31 0.09
C ASN A 79 -6.19 -8.20 -0.61
N SER A 80 -5.76 -8.46 -1.85
CA SER A 80 -5.09 -7.48 -2.70
C SER A 80 -6.01 -6.96 -3.82
N PRO A 81 -5.64 -5.86 -4.49
CA PRO A 81 -6.36 -5.41 -5.70
C PRO A 81 -6.32 -6.41 -6.86
N ALA A 82 -5.33 -7.31 -6.89
CA ALA A 82 -5.35 -8.46 -7.77
C ALA A 82 -6.22 -9.54 -7.13
N HIS A 83 -7.46 -9.70 -7.60
CA HIS A 83 -8.47 -10.57 -6.98
C HIS A 83 -8.05 -12.03 -6.75
N GLN A 84 -7.08 -12.53 -7.49
CA GLN A 84 -6.55 -13.89 -7.36
C GLN A 84 -5.44 -14.01 -6.30
N ILE A 85 -5.04 -12.91 -5.66
CA ILE A 85 -3.91 -12.84 -4.74
C ILE A 85 -4.39 -12.30 -3.39
N THR A 86 -4.10 -13.08 -2.35
CA THR A 86 -4.28 -12.73 -0.94
C THR A 86 -2.95 -12.94 -0.23
N PHE A 87 -2.59 -12.03 0.67
CA PHE A 87 -1.34 -12.09 1.43
C PHE A 87 -1.57 -12.67 2.81
N ALA A 88 -0.80 -13.69 3.19
CA ALA A 88 -0.69 -14.13 4.57
C ALA A 88 0.24 -13.17 5.32
N VAL A 89 -0.30 -12.45 6.31
CA VAL A 89 0.37 -11.35 7.00
C VAL A 89 0.09 -11.36 8.49
N SER A 90 1.02 -10.85 9.28
CA SER A 90 0.84 -10.61 10.70
C SER A 90 0.09 -9.31 10.94
N PHE A 91 -0.41 -9.11 12.16
CA PHE A 91 -1.07 -7.86 12.51
C PHE A 91 -0.14 -6.66 12.34
N GLN A 92 1.11 -6.76 12.80
CA GLN A 92 2.10 -5.69 12.64
C GLN A 92 2.33 -5.39 11.16
N GLU A 93 2.50 -6.44 10.35
CA GLU A 93 2.70 -6.28 8.91
C GLU A 93 1.52 -5.57 8.23
N VAL A 94 0.26 -5.85 8.63
CA VAL A 94 -0.91 -5.11 8.11
C VAL A 94 -0.90 -3.64 8.52
N VAL A 95 -0.45 -3.32 9.74
CA VAL A 95 -0.32 -1.93 10.22
C VAL A 95 0.73 -1.16 9.42
N GLU A 96 1.87 -1.77 9.14
CA GLU A 96 2.93 -1.17 8.31
C GLU A 96 2.47 -0.96 6.85
N ILE A 97 1.77 -1.94 6.27
CA ILE A 97 1.18 -1.80 4.93
C ILE A 97 0.13 -0.68 4.94
N LYS A 98 -0.68 -0.56 6.00
CA LYS A 98 -1.68 0.51 6.12
C LYS A 98 -1.04 1.89 6.09
N ASP A 99 0.06 2.07 6.82
CA ASP A 99 0.80 3.33 6.85
C ASP A 99 1.35 3.67 5.45
N LEU A 100 2.01 2.71 4.80
CA LEU A 100 2.51 2.86 3.43
C LEU A 100 1.41 3.29 2.45
N ILE A 101 0.26 2.62 2.47
CA ILE A 101 -0.89 2.92 1.60
C ILE A 101 -1.48 4.30 1.90
N LYS A 102 -1.64 4.65 3.17
CA LYS A 102 -2.19 5.95 3.57
C LYS A 102 -1.26 7.10 3.22
N GLY A 103 0.04 6.98 3.49
CA GLY A 103 1.02 7.99 3.13
C GLY A 103 1.08 8.20 1.61
N THR A 104 1.00 7.12 0.84
CA THR A 104 0.90 7.17 -0.63
C THR A 104 -0.35 7.93 -1.08
N LEU A 105 -1.53 7.56 -0.58
CA LEU A 105 -2.80 8.23 -0.94
C LEU A 105 -2.79 9.71 -0.56
N PHE A 106 -2.30 10.04 0.63
CA PHE A 106 -2.20 11.42 1.09
C PHE A 106 -1.33 12.25 0.16
N LYS A 107 -0.16 11.73 -0.23
CA LYS A 107 0.76 12.45 -1.12
C LYS A 107 0.17 12.65 -2.51
N LEU A 108 -0.46 11.62 -3.09
CA LEU A 108 -1.17 11.75 -4.37
C LEU A 108 -2.29 12.79 -4.34
N GLN A 109 -3.06 12.84 -3.25
CA GLN A 109 -4.13 13.82 -3.06
C GLN A 109 -3.58 15.23 -2.89
N LEU A 110 -2.47 15.38 -2.17
CA LEU A 110 -1.80 16.66 -1.96
C LEU A 110 -1.22 17.21 -3.27
N ASP A 111 -0.59 16.35 -4.07
CA ASP A 111 -0.02 16.74 -5.36
C ASP A 111 -1.15 17.14 -6.34
N SER A 112 -2.25 16.36 -6.39
CA SER A 112 -3.43 16.73 -7.18
C SER A 112 -4.03 18.07 -6.76
N PHE A 113 -4.02 18.37 -5.45
CA PHE A 113 -4.51 19.65 -4.94
C PHE A 113 -3.63 20.82 -5.36
N PHE A 114 -2.30 20.66 -5.34
CA PHE A 114 -1.38 21.69 -5.82
C PHE A 114 -1.47 21.91 -7.33
N ASP A 115 -1.61 20.83 -8.11
CA ASP A 115 -1.84 20.89 -9.56
C ASP A 115 -3.12 21.68 -9.89
N GLU A 116 -4.22 21.44 -9.16
CA GLU A 116 -5.49 22.18 -9.32
C GLU A 116 -5.35 23.67 -8.98
N MET A 117 -4.40 24.02 -8.10
CA MET A 117 -4.09 25.41 -7.75
C MET A 117 -3.04 26.06 -8.67
N GLY A 118 -2.44 25.31 -9.61
CA GLY A 118 -1.37 25.79 -10.49
C GLY A 118 -0.05 26.05 -9.76
N ILE A 119 0.22 25.31 -8.69
CA ILE A 119 1.45 25.38 -7.90
C ILE A 119 2.28 24.13 -8.23
N ASP A 120 3.34 24.30 -9.03
CA ASP A 120 4.30 23.24 -9.39
C ASP A 120 5.47 23.15 -8.39
#